data_AF-A0A4Q4PWV3-F1
#
_entry.id   AF-A0A4Q4PWV3-F1
#
_cell.length_a   1.000
_cell.length_b   1.000
_cell.length_c   1.000
_cell.angle_alpha   90.00
_cell.angle_beta   90.00
_cell.angle_gamma   90.00
#
_symmetry.space_group_name_H-M   'P 1'
#
loop_
_entity.id
_entity.type
_entity.pdbx_description
1 polymer ?
#
loop_
_entity_poly.entity_id
_entity_poly.type
_entity_poly.pdbx_seq_one_letter_code
_entity_poly.pdbx_strand_id
1 'polypeptide(L)'
;MTSDSPTTVVASPRVHQLLQRLHSLSETQEKSFSQIFFYVSRLVRFLVFREIWSSAAEEHMKDKFVALDAGKCRFIYLLARSLGARNVVEAGTSFGVSTIYLALAVGQNMAQGKSSLGATTIAGKVIATEKEHAKAVRAREYWKEAGDEVEPWIELREGDLLETLKLEEGMPQEIDLLLLDSKLHFGFIPSNFAITS
;
A
#
# COMPACT_ATOMS: atom_id res chain seq x y z
N MET A 1 -22.26 -2.90 24.89
CA MET A 1 -22.94 -3.05 23.60
C MET A 1 -21.91 -2.78 22.52
N THR A 2 -21.29 -3.81 21.97
CA THR A 2 -20.34 -3.70 20.86
C THR A 2 -21.15 -3.48 19.59
N SER A 3 -21.09 -2.27 19.02
CA SER A 3 -21.70 -1.97 17.73
C SER A 3 -21.00 -2.78 16.66
N ASP A 4 -21.59 -3.89 16.27
CA ASP A 4 -21.16 -4.69 15.12
C ASP A 4 -21.53 -3.90 13.86
N SER A 5 -20.64 -3.00 13.46
CA SER A 5 -20.73 -2.31 12.18
C SER A 5 -20.74 -3.36 11.08
N PRO A 6 -21.68 -3.35 10.12
CA PRO A 6 -21.74 -4.35 9.07
C PRO A 6 -20.38 -4.41 8.37
N THR A 7 -19.77 -5.60 8.37
CA THR A 7 -18.43 -5.79 7.81
C THR A 7 -18.50 -5.55 6.30
N THR A 8 -18.11 -4.34 5.88
CA THR A 8 -18.17 -3.88 4.49
C THR A 8 -17.26 -4.66 3.54
N VAL A 9 -16.31 -5.41 4.09
CA VAL A 9 -15.37 -6.26 3.34
C VAL A 9 -15.87 -7.68 3.42
N VAL A 10 -16.05 -8.33 2.27
CA VAL A 10 -16.41 -9.74 2.21
C VAL A 10 -15.12 -10.57 2.24
N ALA A 11 -14.91 -11.35 3.30
CA ALA A 11 -13.78 -12.26 3.42
C ALA A 11 -14.10 -13.40 4.41
N SER A 12 -13.26 -14.44 4.46
CA SER A 12 -13.40 -15.48 5.49
C SER A 12 -13.16 -14.95 6.92
N PRO A 13 -13.68 -15.65 7.95
CA PRO A 13 -13.43 -15.30 9.34
C PRO A 13 -11.94 -15.23 9.70
N ARG A 14 -11.11 -16.08 9.07
CA ARG A 14 -9.64 -16.06 9.22
C ARG A 14 -9.07 -14.71 8.83
N VAL A 15 -9.42 -14.21 7.65
CA VAL A 15 -8.93 -12.92 7.15
C VAL A 15 -9.44 -11.76 8.00
N HIS A 16 -10.69 -11.81 8.46
CA HIS A 16 -11.21 -10.79 9.37
C HIS A 16 -10.46 -10.72 10.70
N GLN A 17 -10.19 -11.86 11.34
CA GLN A 17 -9.41 -11.92 12.58
C GLN A 17 -7.98 -11.42 12.37
N LEU A 18 -7.36 -11.81 11.25
CA LEU A 18 -6.04 -11.31 10.87
C LEU A 18 -6.05 -9.78 10.73
N LEU A 19 -6.98 -9.23 9.96
CA LEU A 19 -7.08 -7.78 9.74
C LEU A 19 -7.31 -7.02 11.06
N GLN A 20 -8.17 -7.52 11.95
CA GLN A 20 -8.35 -6.93 13.28
C GLN A 20 -7.04 -6.90 14.07
N ARG A 21 -6.30 -8.00 14.08
CA ARG A 21 -4.99 -8.09 14.73
C ARG A 21 -3.98 -7.15 14.08
N LEU A 22 -3.88 -7.13 12.76
CA LEU A 22 -2.91 -6.30 12.04
C LEU A 22 -3.20 -4.81 12.19
N HIS A 23 -4.46 -4.38 12.23
CA HIS A 23 -4.79 -2.98 12.51
C HIS A 23 -4.36 -2.58 13.91
N SER A 24 -4.58 -3.42 14.92
CA SER A 24 -4.10 -3.16 16.29
C SER A 24 -2.56 -3.11 16.38
N LEU A 25 -1.86 -3.93 15.59
CA LEU A 25 -0.39 -3.96 15.54
C LEU A 25 0.19 -2.79 14.73
N SER A 26 -0.40 -2.45 13.59
CA SER A 26 0.02 -1.34 12.74
C SER A 26 -0.11 -0.01 13.48
N GLU A 27 -1.20 0.22 14.21
CA GLU A 27 -1.36 1.42 15.03
C GLU A 27 -0.24 1.60 16.06
N THR A 28 0.30 0.52 16.62
CA THR A 28 1.36 0.58 17.63
C THR A 28 2.75 0.67 16.99
N GLN A 29 3.00 -0.10 15.93
CA GLN A 29 4.28 -0.14 15.23
C GLN A 29 4.52 1.12 14.40
N GLU A 30 3.53 1.60 13.65
CA GLU A 30 3.68 2.83 12.85
C GLU A 30 3.78 4.06 13.73
N LYS A 31 3.06 4.15 14.86
CA LYS A 31 3.27 5.26 15.82
C LYS A 31 4.71 5.25 16.33
N SER A 32 5.25 4.09 16.70
CA SER A 32 6.63 3.97 17.21
C SER A 32 7.68 4.28 16.13
N PHE A 33 7.58 3.67 14.94
CA PHE A 33 8.50 3.90 13.83
C PHE A 33 8.37 5.31 13.25
N SER A 34 7.17 5.86 13.13
CA SER A 34 6.94 7.25 12.68
C SER A 34 7.57 8.23 13.65
N GLN A 35 7.42 8.02 14.96
CA GLN A 35 8.08 8.85 15.97
C GLN A 35 9.61 8.73 15.87
N ILE A 36 10.16 7.51 15.86
CA ILE A 36 11.62 7.28 15.78
C ILE A 36 12.19 7.90 14.49
N PHE A 37 11.59 7.61 13.33
CA PHE A 37 12.00 8.15 12.06
C PHE A 37 11.86 9.67 12.00
N PHE A 38 10.79 10.24 12.56
CA PHE A 38 10.60 11.67 12.69
C PHE A 38 11.72 12.32 13.52
N TYR A 39 12.06 11.76 14.69
CA TYR A 39 13.12 12.29 15.53
C TYR A 39 14.51 12.13 14.89
N VAL A 40 14.79 10.99 14.24
CA VAL A 40 16.07 10.75 13.55
C VAL A 40 16.21 11.63 12.33
N SER A 41 15.18 11.73 11.47
CA SER A 41 15.19 12.61 10.31
C SER A 41 15.33 14.08 10.70
N ARG A 42 14.69 14.51 11.81
CA ARG A 42 14.88 15.84 12.40
C ARG A 42 16.31 16.07 12.87
N LEU A 43 16.93 15.08 13.53
CA LEU A 43 18.31 15.17 13.99
C LEU A 43 19.28 15.28 12.81
N VAL A 44 19.12 14.42 11.79
CA VAL A 44 19.93 14.46 10.57
C VAL A 44 19.75 15.78 9.83
N ARG A 45 18.51 16.25 9.66
CA ARG A 45 18.23 17.51 8.95
C ARG A 45 18.74 18.74 9.72
N PHE A 46 18.65 18.74 11.05
CA PHE A 46 19.25 19.77 11.88
C PHE A 46 20.78 19.80 11.73
N LEU A 47 21.42 18.63 11.76
CA LEU A 47 22.88 18.51 11.64
C LEU A 47 23.39 18.89 10.24
N VAL A 48 22.64 18.54 9.18
CA VAL A 48 23.07 18.77 7.79
C VAL A 48 22.65 20.14 7.25
N PHE A 49 21.44 20.60 7.54
CA PHE A 49 20.84 21.79 6.90
C PHE A 49 20.60 22.96 7.85
N ARG A 50 20.78 22.79 9.18
CA ARG A 50 20.54 23.81 10.23
C ARG A 50 19.17 24.51 10.17
N GLU A 51 18.20 23.94 9.46
CA GLU A 51 16.84 24.45 9.38
C GLU A 51 15.97 23.88 10.52
N ILE A 52 15.29 24.78 11.24
CA ILE A 52 14.27 24.44 12.24
C ILE A 52 12.92 24.69 11.57
N TRP A 53 12.19 23.64 11.20
CA TRP A 53 10.83 23.75 10.71
C TRP A 53 9.85 24.22 11.81
N SER A 54 8.75 24.88 11.43
CA SER A 54 7.77 25.43 12.38
C SER A 54 6.88 24.34 13.00
N SER A 55 6.61 24.48 14.29
CA SER A 55 5.84 23.52 15.11
C SER A 55 4.37 23.39 14.69
N ALA A 56 3.81 24.42 14.04
CA ALA A 56 2.41 24.44 13.62
C ALA A 56 2.13 23.55 12.40
N ALA A 57 3.10 23.39 11.49
CA ALA A 57 3.02 22.42 10.41
C ALA A 57 3.21 20.98 10.92
N GLU A 58 3.98 20.79 12.01
CA GLU A 58 4.19 19.48 12.65
C GLU A 58 2.89 18.89 13.22
N GLU A 59 2.09 19.67 13.95
CA GLU A 59 0.86 19.17 14.59
C GLU A 59 -0.16 18.74 13.53
N HIS A 60 -0.33 19.55 12.48
CA HIS A 60 -1.27 19.27 11.40
C HIS A 60 -0.85 18.10 10.50
N MET A 61 0.46 17.83 10.36
CA MET A 61 0.97 16.68 9.61
C MET A 61 1.03 15.41 10.47
N LYS A 62 1.34 15.50 11.78
CA LYS A 62 1.34 14.34 12.70
C LYS A 62 -0.04 13.70 12.80
N ASP A 63 -1.10 14.50 12.85
CA ASP A 63 -2.48 13.99 12.88
C ASP A 63 -2.94 13.38 11.55
N LYS A 64 -2.35 13.80 10.42
CA LYS A 64 -2.75 13.35 9.08
C LYS A 64 -1.93 12.18 8.51
N PHE A 65 -0.70 11.99 8.98
CA PHE A 65 0.20 10.91 8.56
C PHE A 65 -0.01 9.58 9.31
N VAL A 66 -1.01 9.49 10.17
CA VAL A 66 -1.42 8.21 10.75
C VAL A 66 -1.95 7.35 9.60
N ALA A 67 -1.18 6.31 9.29
CA ALA A 67 -1.50 5.01 8.67
C ALA A 67 -2.72 4.95 7.72
N LEU A 68 -2.73 3.98 6.81
CA LEU A 68 -4.02 3.52 6.27
C LEU A 68 -4.84 2.90 7.42
N ASP A 69 -5.59 3.76 8.12
CA ASP A 69 -6.60 3.37 9.11
C ASP A 69 -7.59 2.37 8.49
N ALA A 70 -8.18 1.51 9.31
CA ALA A 70 -9.11 0.49 8.87
C ALA A 70 -10.24 1.06 7.98
N GLY A 71 -10.68 2.29 8.22
CA GLY A 71 -11.63 3.00 7.37
C GLY A 71 -11.12 3.25 5.95
N LYS A 72 -9.88 3.72 5.80
CA LYS A 72 -9.26 3.99 4.48
C LYS A 72 -9.05 2.71 3.69
N CYS A 73 -8.60 1.64 4.33
CA CYS A 73 -8.47 0.32 3.70
C CYS A 73 -9.81 -0.23 3.19
N ARG A 74 -10.87 -0.10 3.99
CA ARG A 74 -12.24 -0.49 3.57
C ARG A 74 -12.72 0.33 2.37
N PHE A 75 -12.44 1.63 2.37
CA PHE A 75 -12.79 2.50 1.24
C PHE A 75 -12.07 2.07 -0.05
N ILE A 76 -10.77 1.82 0.02
CA ILE A 76 -9.97 1.37 -1.13
C ILE A 76 -10.46 0.00 -1.65
N TYR A 77 -10.80 -0.93 -0.75
CA TYR A 77 -11.43 -2.20 -1.14
C TYR A 77 -12.72 -1.95 -1.93
N LEU A 78 -13.65 -1.15 -1.40
CA LEU A 78 -14.92 -0.86 -2.06
C LEU A 78 -14.73 -0.14 -3.40
N LEU A 79 -13.76 0.77 -3.49
CA LEU A 79 -13.39 1.45 -4.73
C LEU A 79 -12.89 0.44 -5.78
N ALA A 80 -11.93 -0.41 -5.43
CA ALA A 80 -11.40 -1.44 -6.33
C ALA A 80 -12.49 -2.44 -6.78
N ARG A 81 -13.40 -2.81 -5.89
CA ARG A 81 -14.59 -3.62 -6.21
C ARG A 81 -15.54 -2.91 -7.18
N SER A 82 -15.78 -1.61 -6.98
CA SER A 82 -16.71 -0.82 -7.81
C SER A 82 -16.16 -0.56 -9.21
N LEU A 83 -14.84 -0.38 -9.33
CA LEU A 83 -14.14 -0.24 -10.62
C LEU A 83 -14.02 -1.56 -11.37
N GLY A 84 -14.25 -2.70 -10.72
CA GLY A 84 -13.95 -4.00 -11.30
C GLY A 84 -12.45 -4.22 -11.52
N ALA A 85 -11.59 -3.53 -10.76
CA ALA A 85 -10.14 -3.52 -10.92
C ALA A 85 -9.51 -4.93 -10.83
N ARG A 86 -8.65 -5.25 -11.80
CA ARG A 86 -7.95 -6.54 -11.92
C ARG A 86 -6.44 -6.37 -11.91
N ASN A 87 -5.93 -5.27 -12.46
CA ASN A 87 -4.52 -4.94 -12.48
C ASN A 87 -4.29 -3.71 -11.58
N VAL A 88 -3.76 -3.95 -10.40
CA VAL A 88 -3.58 -2.93 -9.37
C VAL A 88 -2.10 -2.77 -9.05
N VAL A 89 -1.66 -1.53 -8.86
CA VAL A 89 -0.31 -1.21 -8.40
C VAL A 89 -0.38 -0.51 -7.05
N GLU A 90 0.45 -0.93 -6.11
CA GLU A 90 0.62 -0.30 -4.80
C GLU A 90 2.09 0.09 -4.62
N ALA A 91 2.35 1.40 -4.61
CA ALA A 91 3.69 1.96 -4.44
C ALA A 91 3.92 2.31 -2.96
N GLY A 92 4.61 1.41 -2.24
CA GLY A 92 4.84 1.51 -0.80
C GLY A 92 3.83 0.71 0.01
N THR A 93 3.98 -0.62 0.03
CA THR A 93 3.07 -1.51 0.78
C THR A 93 3.33 -1.54 2.29
N SER A 94 4.51 -1.12 2.75
CA SER A 94 4.91 -1.18 4.17
C SER A 94 4.76 -2.61 4.71
N PHE A 95 4.01 -2.80 5.79
CA PHE A 95 3.71 -4.12 6.36
C PHE A 95 2.62 -4.90 5.62
N GLY A 96 2.07 -4.38 4.51
CA GLY A 96 1.18 -5.14 3.63
C GLY A 96 -0.29 -5.25 4.06
N VAL A 97 -0.74 -4.44 5.02
CA VAL A 97 -2.13 -4.51 5.51
C VAL A 97 -3.12 -4.05 4.44
N SER A 98 -2.87 -2.91 3.78
CA SER A 98 -3.67 -2.39 2.66
C SER A 98 -3.68 -3.34 1.46
N THR A 99 -2.56 -4.00 1.20
CA THR A 99 -2.42 -4.99 0.11
C THR A 99 -3.39 -6.16 0.28
N ILE A 100 -3.69 -6.58 1.52
CA ILE A 100 -4.70 -7.62 1.78
C ILE A 100 -6.06 -7.20 1.21
N TYR A 101 -6.44 -5.93 1.41
CA TYR A 101 -7.70 -5.39 0.90
C TYR A 101 -7.73 -5.33 -0.63
N LEU A 102 -6.63 -4.88 -1.24
CA LEU A 102 -6.51 -4.83 -2.70
C LEU A 102 -6.57 -6.24 -3.32
N ALA A 103 -5.87 -7.20 -2.73
CA ALA A 103 -5.84 -8.59 -3.19
C ALA A 103 -7.20 -9.26 -3.09
N LEU A 104 -7.94 -9.05 -1.98
CA LEU A 104 -9.32 -9.52 -1.85
C LEU A 104 -10.21 -8.95 -2.97
N ALA A 105 -10.09 -7.64 -3.25
CA ALA A 105 -10.90 -7.00 -4.28
C ALA A 105 -10.61 -7.57 -5.68
N VAL A 106 -9.32 -7.70 -6.04
CA VAL A 106 -8.85 -8.27 -7.30
C VAL A 106 -9.31 -9.71 -7.45
N GLY A 107 -9.09 -10.57 -6.45
CA GLY A 107 -9.51 -11.97 -6.52
C GLY A 107 -11.01 -12.15 -6.72
N GLN A 108 -11.81 -11.31 -6.07
CA GLN A 108 -13.27 -11.31 -6.23
C GLN A 108 -13.70 -10.79 -7.61
N ASN A 109 -13.03 -9.76 -8.14
CA ASN A 109 -13.30 -9.24 -9.49
C ASN A 109 -12.97 -10.30 -10.55
N MET A 110 -11.87 -11.02 -10.35
CA MET A 110 -11.45 -12.13 -11.19
C MET A 110 -12.43 -13.31 -11.15
N ALA A 111 -13.00 -13.63 -9.99
CA ALA A 111 -14.02 -14.66 -9.87
C ALA A 111 -15.34 -14.29 -10.60
N GLN A 112 -15.76 -13.03 -10.52
CA GLN A 112 -16.98 -12.53 -11.18
C GLN A 112 -16.82 -12.36 -12.69
N GLY A 113 -15.64 -11.93 -13.15
CA GLY A 113 -15.34 -11.69 -14.56
C GLY A 113 -15.35 -12.95 -15.44
N LYS A 114 -15.11 -14.13 -14.87
CA LYS A 114 -15.15 -15.43 -15.59
C LYS A 114 -16.53 -15.78 -16.16
N SER A 115 -17.58 -15.06 -15.77
CA SER A 115 -18.94 -15.25 -16.28
C SER A 115 -19.27 -14.42 -17.52
N SER A 116 -18.41 -13.47 -17.92
CA SER A 116 -18.74 -12.48 -18.97
C SER A 116 -17.68 -12.48 -20.07
N LEU A 117 -18.01 -13.16 -21.18
CA LEU A 117 -17.25 -13.30 -22.43
C LEU A 117 -15.98 -14.16 -22.38
N GLY A 118 -15.91 -15.10 -23.33
CA GLY A 118 -14.79 -16.01 -23.60
C GLY A 118 -13.53 -15.31 -24.11
N ALA A 119 -13.05 -14.31 -23.38
CA ALA A 119 -11.83 -13.58 -23.66
C ALA A 119 -10.68 -14.14 -22.82
N THR A 120 -9.52 -14.22 -23.48
CA THR A 120 -8.17 -14.50 -22.98
C THR A 120 -8.01 -14.35 -21.46
N THR A 121 -7.43 -15.38 -20.84
CA THR A 121 -7.07 -15.47 -19.41
C THR A 121 -6.14 -14.32 -18.98
N ILE A 122 -6.67 -13.10 -18.84
CA ILE A 122 -5.94 -11.99 -18.23
C ILE A 122 -5.84 -12.31 -16.75
N ALA A 123 -4.64 -12.58 -16.26
CA ALA A 123 -4.40 -12.81 -14.84
C ALA A 123 -4.49 -11.46 -14.12
N GLY A 124 -5.45 -11.30 -13.22
CA GLY A 124 -5.51 -10.15 -12.32
C GLY A 124 -4.45 -10.26 -11.23
N LYS A 125 -3.82 -9.14 -10.86
CA LYS A 125 -2.77 -9.08 -9.84
C LYS A 125 -2.65 -7.71 -9.18
N VAL A 126 -2.19 -7.72 -7.94
CA VAL A 126 -1.69 -6.56 -7.20
C VAL A 126 -0.16 -6.58 -7.25
N ILE A 127 0.45 -5.60 -7.90
CA ILE A 127 1.90 -5.38 -7.88
C ILE A 127 2.20 -4.42 -6.72
N ALA A 128 2.73 -4.95 -5.63
CA ALA A 128 3.11 -4.21 -4.44
C ALA A 128 4.62 -3.95 -4.42
N THR A 129 5.05 -2.77 -4.01
CA THR A 129 6.48 -2.44 -3.86
C THR A 129 6.83 -2.07 -2.43
N GLU A 130 7.95 -2.62 -1.94
CA GLU A 130 8.51 -2.26 -0.62
C GLU A 130 10.03 -2.17 -0.69
N LYS A 131 10.57 -1.10 -0.13
CA LYS A 131 12.03 -0.84 -0.12
C LYS A 131 12.71 -1.48 1.07
N GLU A 132 12.07 -1.53 2.23
CA GLU A 132 12.61 -2.08 3.47
C GLU A 132 12.39 -3.60 3.53
N HIS A 133 13.47 -4.36 3.34
CA HIS A 133 13.45 -5.83 3.35
C HIS A 133 12.72 -6.43 4.58
N ALA A 134 12.93 -5.86 5.78
CA ALA A 134 12.28 -6.36 6.99
C ALA A 134 10.74 -6.23 6.94
N LYS A 135 10.22 -5.16 6.34
CA LYS A 135 8.78 -4.96 6.15
C LYS A 135 8.24 -5.88 5.07
N ALA A 136 8.96 -6.01 3.95
CA ALA A 136 8.64 -6.94 2.88
C ALA A 136 8.50 -8.38 3.38
N VAL A 137 9.44 -8.86 4.21
CA VAL A 137 9.37 -10.19 4.82
C VAL A 137 8.12 -10.33 5.69
N ARG A 138 7.81 -9.35 6.55
CA ARG A 138 6.60 -9.40 7.39
C ARG A 138 5.31 -9.34 6.57
N ALA A 139 5.26 -8.52 5.53
CA ALA A 139 4.12 -8.45 4.62
C ALA A 139 3.84 -9.82 3.99
N ARG A 140 4.87 -10.51 3.49
CA ARG A 140 4.71 -11.89 2.96
C ARG A 140 4.16 -12.86 3.99
N GLU A 141 4.66 -12.81 5.23
CA GLU A 141 4.15 -13.67 6.30
C GLU A 141 2.66 -13.43 6.56
N TYR A 142 2.22 -12.17 6.60
CA TYR A 142 0.81 -11.83 6.79
C TYR A 142 -0.05 -12.29 5.62
N TRP A 143 0.41 -12.14 4.38
CA TRP A 143 -0.35 -12.59 3.21
C TRP A 143 -0.48 -14.11 3.17
N LYS A 144 0.59 -14.83 3.52
CA LYS A 144 0.57 -16.28 3.67
C LYS A 144 -0.39 -16.73 4.77
N GLU A 145 -0.45 -16.01 5.88
CA GLU A 145 -1.43 -16.28 6.95
C GLU A 145 -2.87 -16.01 6.49
N ALA A 146 -3.08 -14.99 5.65
CA ALA A 146 -4.37 -14.69 5.04
C ALA A 146 -4.83 -15.80 4.06
N GLY A 147 -3.88 -16.49 3.42
CA GLY A 147 -4.05 -17.68 2.60
C GLY A 147 -4.64 -17.42 1.20
N ASP A 148 -5.25 -18.45 0.61
CA ASP A 148 -5.61 -18.51 -0.83
C ASP A 148 -6.54 -17.40 -1.34
N GLU A 149 -7.30 -16.76 -0.46
CA GLU A 149 -8.14 -15.61 -0.82
C GLU A 149 -7.32 -14.34 -1.14
N VAL A 150 -6.05 -14.30 -0.74
CA VAL A 150 -5.20 -13.11 -0.71
C VAL A 150 -3.86 -13.36 -1.39
N GLU A 151 -3.05 -14.28 -0.86
CA GLU A 151 -1.66 -14.50 -1.27
C GLU A 151 -1.46 -14.68 -2.78
N PRO A 152 -2.29 -15.48 -3.50
CA PRO A 152 -2.08 -15.74 -4.93
C PRO A 152 -2.23 -14.50 -5.83
N TRP A 153 -2.87 -13.45 -5.33
CA TRP A 153 -3.16 -12.22 -6.08
C TRP A 153 -2.08 -11.17 -5.94
N ILE A 154 -1.00 -11.43 -5.20
CA ILE A 154 0.00 -10.44 -4.85
C ILE A 154 1.34 -10.81 -5.51
N GLU A 155 1.93 -9.85 -6.22
CA GLU A 155 3.35 -9.86 -6.56
C GLU A 155 4.04 -8.75 -5.77
N LEU A 156 4.96 -9.14 -4.89
CA LEU A 156 5.79 -8.18 -4.18
C LEU A 156 7.14 -8.01 -4.88
N ARG A 157 7.43 -6.76 -5.24
CA ARG A 157 8.73 -6.33 -5.76
C ARG A 157 9.48 -5.58 -4.65
N GLU A 158 10.55 -6.20 -4.18
CA GLU A 158 11.43 -5.57 -3.19
C GLU A 158 12.45 -4.65 -3.87
N GLY A 159 12.57 -3.41 -3.39
CA GLY A 159 13.54 -2.45 -3.90
C GLY A 159 12.99 -1.03 -4.04
N ASP A 160 13.70 -0.21 -4.81
CA ASP A 160 13.24 1.16 -5.09
C ASP A 160 12.04 1.13 -6.05
N LEU A 161 11.01 1.93 -5.75
CA LEU A 161 9.80 2.00 -6.58
C LEU A 161 10.09 2.47 -8.01
N LEU A 162 11.09 3.34 -8.20
CA LEU A 162 11.45 3.88 -9.51
C LEU A 162 12.13 2.83 -10.40
N GLU A 163 12.70 1.80 -9.79
CA GLU A 163 13.32 0.68 -10.48
C GLU A 163 12.32 -0.47 -10.66
N THR A 164 11.58 -0.81 -9.61
CA THR A 164 10.66 -1.95 -9.60
C THR A 164 9.38 -1.76 -10.40
N LEU A 165 9.00 -0.51 -10.75
CA LEU A 165 7.80 -0.21 -11.55
C LEU A 165 8.11 0.14 -13.01
N LYS A 166 9.34 -0.10 -13.48
CA LYS A 166 9.69 0.11 -14.89
C LYS A 166 8.93 -0.86 -15.80
N LEU A 167 8.69 -0.44 -17.04
CA LEU A 167 7.92 -1.24 -18.01
C LEU A 167 8.63 -2.57 -18.32
N GLU A 168 9.96 -2.56 -18.39
CA GLU A 168 10.80 -3.74 -18.59
C GLU A 168 10.66 -4.81 -17.49
N GLU A 169 10.18 -4.43 -16.30
CA GLU A 169 9.92 -5.35 -15.19
C GLU A 169 8.57 -6.08 -15.34
N GLY A 170 7.98 -6.10 -16.55
CA GLY A 170 6.76 -6.85 -16.84
C GLY A 170 5.50 -6.22 -16.25
N MET A 171 5.38 -4.90 -16.32
CA MET A 171 4.15 -4.19 -15.94
C MET A 171 2.98 -4.58 -16.85
N PRO A 172 1.73 -4.64 -16.33
CA PRO A 172 0.56 -4.88 -17.16
C PRO A 172 0.36 -3.74 -18.15
N GLN A 173 -0.25 -4.05 -19.30
CA GLN A 173 -0.55 -3.05 -20.34
C GLN A 173 -1.54 -1.99 -19.84
N GLU A 174 -2.45 -2.38 -18.93
CA GLU A 174 -3.44 -1.51 -18.31
C GLU A 174 -3.36 -1.63 -16.79
N ILE A 175 -3.42 -0.47 -16.11
CA ILE A 175 -3.49 -0.37 -14.66
C ILE A 175 -4.85 0.25 -14.32
N ASP A 176 -5.69 -0.50 -13.61
CA ASP A 176 -7.04 -0.09 -13.25
C ASP A 176 -7.05 0.82 -12.02
N LEU A 177 -6.06 0.64 -11.13
CA LEU A 177 -5.91 1.39 -9.89
C LEU A 177 -4.44 1.47 -9.48
N LEU A 178 -4.01 2.68 -9.11
CA LEU A 178 -2.71 2.94 -8.49
C LEU A 178 -2.92 3.52 -7.10
N LEU A 179 -2.41 2.84 -6.08
CA LEU A 179 -2.33 3.36 -4.72
C LEU A 179 -0.91 3.88 -4.46
N LEU A 180 -0.80 5.18 -4.20
CA LEU A 180 0.46 5.81 -3.78
C LEU A 180 0.46 5.96 -2.26
N ASP A 181 1.04 4.99 -1.56
CA ASP A 181 1.15 4.98 -0.09
C ASP A 181 2.62 5.00 0.37
N SER A 182 3.43 5.83 -0.28
CA SER A 182 4.81 6.09 0.11
C SER A 182 5.01 7.56 0.45
N LYS A 183 5.92 7.83 1.40
CA LYS A 183 6.52 9.16 1.52
C LYS A 183 7.39 9.39 0.28
N LEU A 184 6.79 9.90 -0.79
CA LEU A 184 7.51 10.39 -1.95
C LEU A 184 8.42 11.54 -1.50
N HIS A 185 9.69 11.23 -1.21
CA HIS A 185 10.73 12.23 -1.32
C HIS A 185 10.94 12.43 -2.82
N PHE A 186 10.28 13.42 -3.39
CA PHE A 186 10.72 13.98 -4.67
C PHE A 186 12.12 14.55 -4.45
N GLY A 187 13.13 13.73 -4.74
CA GLY A 187 14.47 14.22 -4.98
C GLY A 187 14.37 15.25 -6.10
N PHE A 188 14.86 16.45 -5.81
CA PHE A 188 15.01 17.56 -6.74
C PHE A 188 15.41 17.03 -8.13
N ILE A 189 14.51 17.15 -9.11
CA ILE A 189 14.87 16.92 -10.52
C ILE A 189 15.92 17.99 -10.83
N PRO A 190 17.19 17.64 -11.13
CA PRO A 190 18.14 18.65 -11.54
C PRO A 190 17.62 19.30 -12.82
N SER A 191 17.40 20.60 -12.74
CA SER A 191 16.94 21.47 -13.82
C SER A 191 18.03 21.68 -14.87
N ASN A 192 18.53 20.60 -15.47
CA ASN A 192 19.45 20.64 -16.61
C ASN A 192 18.83 19.89 -17.79
N PHE A 193 17.71 20.43 -18.28
CA PHE A 193 17.29 20.23 -19.67
C PHE A 193 16.84 21.57 -20.22
N ALA A 194 17.77 22.52 -20.26
CA ALA A 194 17.65 23.68 -21.13
C ALA A 194 17.98 23.20 -22.56
N ILE A 195 16.94 23.04 -23.36
CA ILE A 195 17.06 22.93 -24.81
C ILE A 195 17.61 24.28 -25.29
N THR A 196 18.87 24.31 -25.71
CA THR A 196 19.41 25.41 -26.50
C THR A 196 19.00 25.18 -27.96
N SER A 197 18.08 26.00 -28.45
CA SER A 197 17.94 26.30 -29.89
C SER A 197 18.99 27.32 -30.30
#